data_AF-A0A1J4SYJ6-F1
#
_entry.id   AF-A0A1J4SYJ6-F1
#
_cell.length_a   1.000
_cell.length_b   1.000
_cell.length_c   1.000
_cell.angle_alpha   90.00
_cell.angle_beta   90.00
_cell.angle_gamma   90.00
#
_symmetry.space_group_name_H-M   'P 1'
#
loop_
_entity.id
_entity.type
_entity.pdbx_description
1 polymer ?
#
loop_
_entity_poly.entity_id
_entity_poly.type
_entity_poly.pdbx_seq_one_letter_code
_entity_poly.pdbx_strand_id
1 'polypeptide(L)'
;MRALARFATPFVLLLPLLACTPRQPAAPAPAPAVSPTPPAPAAPAVQGLTEAETVAALNLLINDTAPGSDEDAARREALAKAFAARAVPDSLRWTVNQVLAFDPPRLRQRWQEHQQAEESAAEQYAANPPVNFSALSGARVVRRLGPALYLLRLPNGETVLLAASRRLKNGARLRRLLAVETERPKPDRSKGDLVDELTDQPRMFTEISAKEAKHRVAERAPALARLRDLERQGGEMTRAVAADLARQDTLTREVNAVISPRLLPQGPHPAPTAFVRKVRRVAKSYSRQQYYRYALPVTGKRQVDAVLKGHLDERKAEVQALLRSTGVGRGRVRANTDRIAFTGFTASPRLLSIRFEELRDTGGAHPNTTYASFVFDMNSQKHLPLSDLFTDETAALKVLSELASRRMTLALDGAVFPEGVAPKSANFSVFVLDGADLLFTFPPYQVASYAQGAQTLRVPLCHPRLLPLLSPALLEALAARHP
;
A
#
# COMPACT_ATOMS: atom_id res chain seq x y z
N MET A 1 -7.80 -47.74 -31.09
CA MET A 1 -6.97 -47.67 -32.32
C MET A 1 -5.55 -47.36 -31.83
N ARG A 2 -4.54 -48.23 -31.87
CA ARG A 2 -4.01 -49.13 -32.93
C ARG A 2 -3.86 -48.40 -34.27
N ALA A 3 -2.73 -48.43 -35.01
CA ALA A 3 -1.31 -48.77 -34.73
C ALA A 3 -0.48 -48.46 -36.02
N LEU A 4 0.86 -48.58 -35.95
CA LEU A 4 1.83 -48.75 -37.09
C LEU A 4 2.09 -47.47 -37.94
N ALA A 5 3.26 -47.22 -38.56
CA ALA A 5 4.50 -48.00 -38.78
C ALA A 5 5.72 -47.01 -38.93
N ARG A 6 6.97 -47.34 -39.33
CA ARG A 6 7.65 -48.57 -39.82
C ARG A 6 9.19 -48.49 -39.60
N PHE A 7 9.78 -49.56 -39.04
CA PHE A 7 11.11 -50.16 -39.27
C PHE A 7 12.24 -49.49 -40.09
N ALA A 8 13.46 -49.53 -39.55
CA ALA A 8 14.69 -50.00 -40.24
C ALA A 8 15.76 -50.52 -39.23
N THR A 9 16.38 -51.67 -39.55
CA THR A 9 17.47 -52.38 -38.83
C THR A 9 18.77 -52.32 -39.67
N PRO A 10 19.88 -53.04 -39.37
CA PRO A 10 20.52 -53.43 -38.09
C PRO A 10 22.05 -53.09 -38.07
N PHE A 11 22.77 -53.38 -36.99
CA PHE A 11 24.02 -54.18 -37.08
C PHE A 11 24.41 -54.80 -35.73
N VAL A 12 25.12 -55.93 -35.77
CA VAL A 12 25.49 -56.78 -34.62
C VAL A 12 27.00 -56.91 -34.54
N LEU A 13 27.58 -56.91 -33.33
CA LEU A 13 28.87 -57.54 -33.06
C LEU A 13 28.93 -58.02 -31.59
N LEU A 14 29.38 -59.25 -31.40
CA LEU A 14 29.24 -60.03 -30.16
C LEU A 14 30.36 -61.08 -30.15
N LEU A 15 31.25 -61.09 -29.13
CA LEU A 15 32.27 -62.11 -28.80
C LEU A 15 33.11 -61.59 -27.59
N PRO A 16 33.78 -62.44 -26.79
CA PRO A 16 33.23 -63.60 -26.08
C PRO A 16 33.51 -63.59 -24.56
N LEU A 17 32.76 -64.41 -23.83
CA LEU A 17 33.14 -64.86 -22.48
C LEU A 17 34.23 -65.94 -22.58
N LEU A 18 35.29 -65.82 -21.77
CA LEU A 18 36.29 -66.87 -21.54
C LEU A 18 36.25 -67.30 -20.07
N ALA A 19 36.17 -68.61 -19.85
CA ALA A 19 35.95 -69.19 -18.52
C ALA A 19 37.25 -69.31 -17.70
N CYS A 20 37.16 -69.02 -16.40
CA CYS A 20 38.26 -69.24 -15.46
C CYS A 20 38.40 -70.72 -15.11
N THR A 21 39.65 -71.21 -15.06
CA THR A 21 40.03 -72.43 -14.34
C THR A 21 40.76 -72.06 -13.04
N PRO A 22 40.59 -72.83 -11.94
CA PRO A 22 41.18 -72.49 -10.64
C PRO A 22 42.64 -72.97 -10.52
N ARG A 23 43.47 -72.20 -9.80
CA ARG A 23 44.81 -72.64 -9.40
C ARG A 23 45.04 -72.32 -7.91
N GLN A 24 45.68 -73.26 -7.22
CA GLN A 24 45.86 -73.27 -5.76
C GLN A 24 46.73 -72.12 -5.21
N PRO A 25 46.61 -71.80 -3.90
CA PRO A 25 47.15 -70.57 -3.32
C PRO A 25 48.66 -70.62 -3.09
N ALA A 26 49.33 -69.49 -3.36
CA ALA A 26 50.70 -69.22 -2.90
C ALA A 26 50.68 -68.48 -1.55
N ALA A 27 51.73 -68.66 -0.75
CA ALA A 27 51.86 -68.07 0.58
C ALA A 27 51.92 -66.52 0.56
N PRO A 28 51.48 -65.83 1.62
CA PRO A 28 51.34 -64.38 1.63
C PRO A 28 52.70 -63.66 1.62
N ALA A 29 52.88 -62.75 0.67
CA ALA A 29 53.95 -61.76 0.69
C ALA A 29 53.64 -60.63 1.71
N PRO A 30 54.67 -60.01 2.34
CA PRO A 30 54.46 -58.95 3.32
C PRO A 30 53.84 -57.70 2.70
N ALA A 31 52.99 -57.01 3.47
CA ALA A 31 52.26 -55.83 3.00
C ALA A 31 53.20 -54.65 2.65
N PRO A 32 52.96 -53.94 1.53
CA PRO A 32 53.70 -52.72 1.22
C PRO A 32 53.35 -51.60 2.21
N ALA A 33 54.35 -50.80 2.57
CA ALA A 33 54.18 -49.69 3.50
C ALA A 33 53.21 -48.63 2.94
N VAL A 34 52.17 -48.31 3.71
CA VAL A 34 51.23 -47.23 3.37
C VAL A 34 51.92 -45.90 3.60
N SER A 35 52.29 -45.22 2.52
CA SER A 35 52.67 -43.80 2.58
C SER A 35 51.47 -42.97 3.05
N PRO A 36 51.65 -42.01 3.98
CA PRO A 36 50.54 -41.19 4.43
C PRO A 36 49.97 -40.36 3.28
N THR A 37 48.65 -40.39 3.12
CA THR A 37 47.94 -39.52 2.18
C THR A 37 48.29 -38.06 2.48
N PRO A 38 48.69 -37.24 1.49
CA PRO A 38 48.90 -35.82 1.74
C PRO A 38 47.61 -35.19 2.29
N PRO A 39 47.69 -34.26 3.26
CA PRO A 39 46.51 -33.60 3.76
C PRO A 39 45.77 -32.92 2.61
N ALA A 40 44.43 -32.99 2.62
CA ALA A 40 43.61 -32.28 1.66
C ALA A 40 44.03 -30.80 1.64
N PRO A 41 44.14 -30.16 0.46
CA PRO A 41 44.55 -28.76 0.38
C PRO A 41 43.63 -27.94 1.28
N ALA A 42 44.22 -27.16 2.18
CA ALA A 42 43.46 -26.31 3.09
C ALA A 42 42.49 -25.46 2.25
N ALA A 43 41.20 -25.51 2.59
CA ALA A 43 40.20 -24.69 1.92
C ALA A 43 40.71 -23.24 1.91
N PRO A 44 40.70 -22.55 0.75
CA PRO A 44 41.30 -21.23 0.64
C PRO A 44 40.71 -20.33 1.71
N ALA A 45 41.58 -19.77 2.55
CA ALA A 45 41.15 -18.90 3.65
C ALA A 45 40.28 -17.81 3.06
N VAL A 46 39.04 -17.69 3.57
CA VAL A 46 38.06 -16.70 3.08
C VAL A 46 38.67 -15.32 3.30
N GLN A 47 39.17 -14.70 2.23
CA GLN A 47 39.74 -13.37 2.32
C GLN A 47 38.61 -12.38 2.60
N GLY A 48 38.62 -11.75 3.76
CA GLY A 48 37.61 -10.76 4.11
C GLY A 48 37.74 -9.50 3.26
N LEU A 49 36.60 -8.90 2.94
CA LEU A 49 36.48 -7.75 2.02
C LEU A 49 37.29 -6.55 2.51
N THR A 50 37.88 -5.82 1.58
CA THR A 50 38.36 -4.44 1.82
C THR A 50 37.19 -3.51 2.16
N GLU A 51 37.51 -2.29 2.61
CA GLU A 51 36.50 -1.25 2.86
C GLU A 51 35.66 -0.95 1.61
N ALA A 52 36.32 -0.75 0.45
CA ALA A 52 35.66 -0.46 -0.82
C ALA A 52 34.77 -1.63 -1.30
N GLU A 53 35.23 -2.87 -1.16
CA GLU A 53 34.42 -4.05 -1.52
C GLU A 53 33.24 -4.25 -0.56
N THR A 54 33.39 -3.92 0.72
CA THR A 54 32.29 -3.94 1.71
C THR A 54 31.23 -2.89 1.35
N VAL A 55 31.66 -1.67 1.00
CA VAL A 55 30.78 -0.59 0.54
C VAL A 55 30.06 -0.97 -0.76
N ALA A 56 30.75 -1.60 -1.72
CA ALA A 56 30.16 -2.09 -2.96
C ALA A 56 29.14 -3.22 -2.72
N ALA A 57 29.44 -4.17 -1.84
CA ALA A 57 28.54 -5.25 -1.45
C ALA A 57 27.28 -4.71 -0.74
N LEU A 58 27.43 -3.75 0.18
CA LEU A 58 26.30 -3.06 0.83
C LEU A 58 25.43 -2.31 -0.18
N ASN A 59 26.02 -1.56 -1.11
CA ASN A 59 25.29 -0.87 -2.17
C ASN A 59 24.44 -1.84 -3.01
N LEU A 60 25.08 -2.90 -3.51
CA LEU A 60 24.43 -3.87 -4.37
C LEU A 60 23.32 -4.63 -3.64
N LEU A 61 23.52 -5.00 -2.37
CA LEU A 61 22.53 -5.65 -1.53
C LEU A 61 21.32 -4.76 -1.22
N ILE A 62 21.53 -3.48 -0.93
CA ILE A 62 20.48 -2.59 -0.38
C ILE A 62 19.73 -1.79 -1.46
N ASN A 63 20.41 -1.37 -2.52
CA ASN A 63 19.83 -0.54 -3.57
C ASN A 63 19.44 -1.35 -4.82
N ASP A 64 20.27 -2.33 -5.20
CA ASP A 64 20.15 -3.03 -6.49
C ASP A 64 19.71 -4.50 -6.39
N THR A 65 19.50 -5.07 -5.19
CA THR A 65 18.91 -6.41 -4.99
C THR A 65 17.48 -6.33 -4.45
N ALA A 66 16.61 -7.27 -4.82
CA ALA A 66 15.23 -7.34 -4.33
C ALA A 66 15.17 -8.01 -2.94
N PRO A 67 14.69 -7.35 -1.88
CA PRO A 67 14.74 -7.91 -0.52
C PRO A 67 14.04 -9.27 -0.40
N GLY A 68 14.75 -10.23 0.19
CA GLY A 68 14.30 -11.60 0.44
C GLY A 68 14.35 -12.52 -0.78
N SER A 69 14.78 -12.08 -1.96
CA SER A 69 15.04 -13.01 -3.07
C SER A 69 16.16 -13.98 -2.72
N ASP A 70 16.28 -15.08 -3.47
CA ASP A 70 17.39 -16.03 -3.31
C ASP A 70 18.75 -15.32 -3.52
N GLU A 71 18.78 -14.27 -4.34
CA GLU A 71 19.94 -13.40 -4.55
C GLU A 71 20.24 -12.54 -3.30
N ASP A 72 19.24 -11.94 -2.65
CA ASP A 72 19.41 -11.20 -1.38
C ASP A 72 19.90 -12.14 -0.27
N ALA A 73 19.36 -13.35 -0.18
CA ALA A 73 19.83 -14.38 0.75
C ALA A 73 21.31 -14.76 0.51
N ALA A 74 21.67 -15.08 -0.74
CA ALA A 74 23.05 -15.44 -1.10
C ALA A 74 24.04 -14.28 -0.86
N ARG A 75 23.63 -13.04 -1.17
CA ARG A 75 24.45 -11.83 -0.93
C ARG A 75 24.62 -11.53 0.56
N ARG A 76 23.58 -11.71 1.39
CA ARG A 76 23.66 -11.62 2.85
C ARG A 76 24.63 -12.65 3.43
N GLU A 77 24.53 -13.90 3.00
CA GLU A 77 25.40 -14.97 3.47
C GLU A 77 26.88 -14.72 3.08
N ALA A 78 27.13 -14.29 1.84
CA ALA A 78 28.47 -13.92 1.38
C ALA A 78 29.04 -12.75 2.18
N LEU A 79 28.25 -11.69 2.42
CA LEU A 79 28.65 -10.54 3.23
C LEU A 79 28.95 -10.96 4.67
N ALA A 80 28.11 -11.78 5.30
CA ALA A 80 28.32 -12.28 6.67
C ALA A 80 29.62 -13.09 6.80
N LYS A 81 29.86 -14.02 5.87
CA LYS A 81 31.10 -14.84 5.84
C LYS A 81 32.35 -13.98 5.69
N ALA A 82 32.35 -13.01 4.77
CA ALA A 82 33.53 -12.19 4.52
C ALA A 82 33.75 -11.11 5.58
N PHE A 83 32.68 -10.63 6.23
CA PHE A 83 32.75 -9.72 7.38
C PHE A 83 33.32 -10.40 8.64
N ALA A 84 32.98 -11.67 8.88
CA ALA A 84 33.57 -12.44 9.97
C ALA A 84 35.09 -12.68 9.79
N ALA A 85 35.60 -12.59 8.56
CA ALA A 85 36.98 -12.91 8.23
C ALA A 85 37.97 -11.72 8.31
N ARG A 86 37.50 -10.47 8.54
CA ARG A 86 38.39 -9.29 8.56
C ARG A 86 37.85 -8.14 9.40
N ALA A 87 38.74 -7.42 10.07
CA ALA A 87 38.41 -6.18 10.76
C ALA A 87 38.14 -5.04 9.76
N VAL A 88 36.97 -4.39 9.90
CA VAL A 88 36.57 -3.17 9.18
C VAL A 88 36.34 -2.02 10.19
N PRO A 89 36.35 -0.75 9.75
CA PRO A 89 36.08 0.41 10.62
C PRO A 89 34.72 0.31 11.36
N ASP A 90 34.64 0.88 12.56
CA ASP A 90 33.45 0.73 13.42
C ASP A 90 32.16 1.30 12.82
N SER A 91 32.26 2.35 12.00
CA SER A 91 31.15 2.90 11.23
C SER A 91 30.54 1.87 10.28
N LEU A 92 31.38 1.15 9.53
CA LEU A 92 30.95 0.06 8.65
C LEU A 92 30.50 -1.17 9.43
N ARG A 93 31.18 -1.50 10.53
CA ARG A 93 30.83 -2.63 11.42
C ARG A 93 29.40 -2.50 11.94
N TRP A 94 29.00 -1.31 12.39
CA TRP A 94 27.64 -1.06 12.83
C TRP A 94 26.64 -1.24 11.69
N THR A 95 26.88 -0.62 10.53
CA THR A 95 26.00 -0.70 9.36
C THR A 95 25.82 -2.13 8.84
N VAL A 96 26.90 -2.91 8.72
CA VAL A 96 26.83 -4.32 8.29
C VAL A 96 26.00 -5.15 9.29
N ASN A 97 26.22 -4.95 10.60
CA ASN A 97 25.43 -5.64 11.62
C ASN A 97 23.93 -5.30 11.53
N GLN A 98 23.56 -4.03 11.29
CA GLN A 98 22.15 -3.64 11.12
C GLN A 98 21.51 -4.27 9.87
N VAL A 99 22.25 -4.33 8.76
CA VAL A 99 21.79 -4.97 7.51
C VAL A 99 21.60 -6.47 7.69
N LEU A 100 22.57 -7.16 8.32
CA LEU A 100 22.48 -8.61 8.57
C LEU A 100 21.42 -8.98 9.62
N ALA A 101 21.11 -8.08 10.57
CA ALA A 101 20.02 -8.23 11.54
C ALA A 101 18.63 -7.83 10.98
N PHE A 102 18.51 -7.53 9.69
CA PHE A 102 17.25 -7.35 9.00
C PHE A 102 16.87 -8.64 8.26
N ASP A 103 15.59 -9.01 8.34
CA ASP A 103 15.03 -10.29 7.86
C ASP A 103 13.91 -10.01 6.84
N PRO A 104 14.26 -9.79 5.56
CA PRO A 104 13.26 -9.60 4.51
C PRO A 104 12.36 -10.82 4.21
N PRO A 105 12.81 -12.08 4.29
CA PRO A 105 11.91 -13.24 4.15
C PRO A 105 10.72 -13.17 5.10
N ARG A 106 10.93 -12.77 6.37
CA ARG A 106 9.86 -12.61 7.35
C ARG A 106 8.86 -11.50 7.00
N LEU A 107 9.28 -10.45 6.29
CA LEU A 107 8.36 -9.41 5.78
C LEU A 107 7.38 -10.00 4.77
N ARG A 108 7.84 -10.83 3.82
CA ARG A 108 6.95 -11.48 2.84
C ARG A 108 6.02 -12.50 3.49
N GLN A 109 6.52 -13.29 4.44
CA GLN A 109 5.67 -14.22 5.20
C GLN A 109 4.55 -13.47 5.93
N ARG A 110 4.86 -12.37 6.62
CA ARG A 110 3.87 -11.52 7.31
C ARG A 110 2.83 -10.92 6.35
N TRP A 111 3.22 -10.63 5.11
CA TRP A 111 2.31 -10.16 4.06
C TRP A 111 1.33 -11.25 3.64
N GLN A 112 1.80 -12.48 3.43
CA GLN A 112 0.94 -13.62 3.08
C GLN A 112 -0.03 -13.97 4.23
N GLU A 113 0.45 -13.93 5.48
CA GLU A 113 -0.38 -14.09 6.68
C GLU A 113 -1.45 -12.98 6.79
N HIS A 114 -1.10 -11.73 6.42
CA HIS A 114 -2.05 -10.60 6.39
C HIS A 114 -3.16 -10.79 5.35
N GLN A 115 -2.80 -11.14 4.11
CA GLN A 115 -3.78 -11.39 3.04
C GLN A 115 -4.75 -12.52 3.41
N GLN A 116 -4.22 -13.64 3.91
CA GLN A 116 -5.04 -14.77 4.38
C GLN A 116 -6.00 -14.36 5.52
N ALA A 117 -5.57 -13.46 6.41
CA ALA A 117 -6.44 -12.94 7.48
C ALA A 117 -7.54 -12.01 6.95
N GLU A 118 -7.26 -11.18 5.94
CA GLU A 118 -8.26 -10.33 5.28
C GLU A 118 -9.26 -11.15 4.47
N GLU A 119 -8.80 -12.13 3.68
CA GLU A 119 -9.66 -13.08 2.95
C GLU A 119 -10.56 -13.86 3.92
N SER A 120 -9.98 -14.43 4.99
CA SER A 120 -10.74 -15.12 6.06
C SER A 120 -11.80 -14.21 6.70
N ALA A 121 -11.50 -12.93 6.90
CA ALA A 121 -12.45 -11.95 7.45
C ALA A 121 -13.58 -11.64 6.44
N ALA A 122 -13.25 -11.50 5.15
CA ALA A 122 -14.22 -11.25 4.09
C ALA A 122 -15.17 -12.45 3.90
N GLU A 123 -14.65 -13.68 3.89
CA GLU A 123 -15.47 -14.90 3.87
C GLU A 123 -16.39 -14.99 5.09
N GLN A 124 -15.84 -14.74 6.29
CA GLN A 124 -16.59 -14.78 7.54
C GLN A 124 -17.72 -13.73 7.56
N TYR A 125 -17.47 -12.53 7.02
CA TYR A 125 -18.46 -11.48 6.85
C TYR A 125 -19.52 -11.83 5.81
N ALA A 126 -19.13 -12.41 4.66
CA ALA A 126 -20.04 -12.82 3.59
C ALA A 126 -20.98 -13.95 4.03
N ALA A 127 -20.47 -14.92 4.80
CA ALA A 127 -21.27 -16.00 5.39
C ALA A 127 -22.17 -15.51 6.55
N ASN A 128 -21.73 -14.50 7.31
CA ASN A 128 -22.42 -14.03 8.53
C ASN A 128 -22.63 -12.50 8.56
N PRO A 129 -23.33 -11.90 7.57
CA PRO A 129 -23.45 -10.44 7.48
C PRO A 129 -24.19 -9.86 8.70
N PRO A 130 -23.83 -8.66 9.17
CA PRO A 130 -24.46 -8.04 10.33
C PRO A 130 -25.95 -7.75 10.08
N VAL A 131 -26.82 -8.22 10.97
CA VAL A 131 -28.27 -8.07 10.83
C VAL A 131 -28.72 -6.68 11.28
N ASN A 132 -29.05 -5.80 10.34
CA ASN A 132 -29.55 -4.47 10.65
C ASN A 132 -31.06 -4.48 10.98
N PHE A 133 -31.40 -4.79 12.23
CA PHE A 133 -32.78 -4.73 12.72
C PHE A 133 -33.43 -3.33 12.66
N SER A 134 -32.65 -2.28 12.39
CA SER A 134 -33.11 -0.88 12.31
C SER A 134 -33.31 -0.37 10.88
N ALA A 135 -33.15 -1.23 9.86
CA ALA A 135 -33.20 -0.84 8.44
C ALA A 135 -34.47 -0.07 8.02
N LEU A 136 -35.60 -0.32 8.70
CA LEU A 136 -36.89 0.35 8.44
C LEU A 136 -37.18 1.55 9.37
N SER A 137 -36.21 1.99 10.16
CA SER A 137 -36.39 3.12 11.08
C SER A 137 -36.62 4.43 10.32
N GLY A 138 -37.75 5.10 10.61
CA GLY A 138 -38.17 6.32 9.92
C GLY A 138 -38.90 6.10 8.59
N ALA A 139 -39.00 4.85 8.10
CA ALA A 139 -39.74 4.52 6.88
C ALA A 139 -41.23 4.90 7.00
N ARG A 140 -41.83 5.38 5.91
CA ARG A 140 -43.25 5.74 5.84
C ARG A 140 -44.05 4.66 5.12
N VAL A 141 -45.14 4.20 5.73
CA VAL A 141 -46.12 3.31 5.08
C VAL A 141 -46.80 4.06 3.93
N VAL A 142 -46.65 3.57 2.70
CA VAL A 142 -47.24 4.16 1.49
C VAL A 142 -48.66 3.61 1.30
N ARG A 143 -48.78 2.29 1.13
CA ARG A 143 -50.06 1.57 1.02
C ARG A 143 -49.92 0.13 1.52
N ARG A 144 -51.02 -0.44 2.02
CA ARG A 144 -51.17 -1.89 2.23
C ARG A 144 -51.38 -2.56 0.87
N LEU A 145 -50.68 -3.66 0.61
CA LEU A 145 -50.77 -4.46 -0.61
C LEU A 145 -51.52 -5.78 -0.41
N GLY A 146 -51.53 -6.32 0.82
CA GLY A 146 -52.23 -7.56 1.16
C GLY A 146 -52.51 -7.68 2.66
N PRO A 147 -52.96 -8.85 3.15
CA PRO A 147 -53.28 -9.06 4.56
C PRO A 147 -52.14 -8.67 5.52
N ALA A 148 -50.91 -9.10 5.22
CA ALA A 148 -49.70 -8.79 6.00
C ALA A 148 -48.66 -7.94 5.23
N LEU A 149 -48.89 -7.62 3.95
CA LEU A 149 -47.90 -6.99 3.07
C LEU A 149 -48.12 -5.49 2.92
N TYR A 150 -47.05 -4.71 3.06
CA TYR A 150 -47.05 -3.25 2.98
C TYR A 150 -45.94 -2.72 2.08
N LEU A 151 -46.25 -1.67 1.31
CA LEU A 151 -45.27 -0.86 0.58
C LEU A 151 -44.78 0.27 1.48
N LEU A 152 -43.47 0.40 1.66
CA LEU A 152 -42.83 1.43 2.47
C LEU A 152 -41.95 2.33 1.61
N ARG A 153 -41.81 3.61 1.99
CA ARG A 153 -40.76 4.51 1.48
C ARG A 153 -39.78 4.85 2.59
N LEU A 154 -38.51 4.53 2.38
CA LEU A 154 -37.41 4.82 3.28
C LEU A 154 -37.05 6.33 3.27
N PRO A 155 -36.33 6.85 4.29
CA PRO A 155 -35.94 8.26 4.35
C PRO A 155 -35.06 8.75 3.18
N ASN A 156 -34.33 7.85 2.52
CA ASN A 156 -33.54 8.12 1.31
C ASN A 156 -34.38 8.19 0.02
N GLY A 157 -35.68 7.89 0.08
CA GLY A 157 -36.59 7.86 -1.08
C GLY A 157 -36.80 6.47 -1.70
N GLU A 158 -35.97 5.50 -1.36
CA GLU A 158 -36.06 4.09 -1.78
C GLU A 158 -37.41 3.47 -1.35
N THR A 159 -37.92 2.54 -2.14
CA THR A 159 -39.23 1.89 -1.89
C THR A 159 -39.02 0.40 -1.66
N VAL A 160 -39.50 -0.10 -0.52
CA VAL A 160 -39.27 -1.48 -0.04
C VAL A 160 -40.56 -2.15 0.40
N LEU A 161 -40.56 -3.48 0.50
CA LEU A 161 -41.69 -4.28 0.98
C LEU A 161 -41.48 -4.69 2.44
N LEU A 162 -42.56 -4.70 3.22
CA LEU A 162 -42.60 -5.23 4.57
C LEU A 162 -43.75 -6.23 4.74
N ALA A 163 -43.42 -7.45 5.15
CA ALA A 163 -44.34 -8.39 5.78
C ALA A 163 -44.42 -8.10 7.29
N ALA A 164 -45.56 -7.61 7.77
CA ALA A 164 -45.81 -7.27 9.18
C ALA A 164 -47.01 -8.06 9.74
N SER A 165 -46.86 -8.58 10.95
CA SER A 165 -47.93 -9.34 11.63
C SER A 165 -49.03 -8.42 12.17
N ARG A 166 -48.68 -7.17 12.48
CA ARG A 166 -49.62 -6.14 12.95
C ARG A 166 -50.15 -5.24 11.84
N ARG A 167 -51.36 -4.72 12.03
CA ARG A 167 -51.97 -3.77 11.09
C ARG A 167 -51.30 -2.39 11.16
N LEU A 168 -50.68 -1.97 10.07
CA LEU A 168 -50.06 -0.65 9.95
C LEU A 168 -51.03 0.35 9.29
N LYS A 169 -51.05 1.61 9.77
CA LYS A 169 -51.85 2.69 9.18
C LYS A 169 -51.10 3.30 7.98
N ASN A 170 -51.81 3.58 6.88
CA ASN A 170 -51.25 4.34 5.75
C ASN A 170 -50.74 5.70 6.24
N GLY A 171 -49.59 6.15 5.71
CA GLY A 171 -48.93 7.39 6.11
C GLY A 171 -48.14 7.32 7.42
N ALA A 172 -48.27 6.26 8.23
CA ALA A 172 -47.53 6.11 9.49
C ALA A 172 -46.01 6.03 9.25
N ARG A 173 -45.22 6.63 10.17
CA ARG A 173 -43.76 6.47 10.20
C ARG A 173 -43.37 5.38 11.21
N LEU A 174 -42.59 4.41 10.77
CA LEU A 174 -42.11 3.31 11.58
C LEU A 174 -40.99 3.78 12.52
N ARG A 175 -41.04 3.34 13.77
CA ARG A 175 -40.01 3.58 14.79
C ARG A 175 -39.81 2.30 15.58
N ARG A 176 -38.55 1.90 15.81
CA ARG A 176 -38.18 0.70 16.59
C ARG A 176 -38.88 -0.60 16.12
N LEU A 177 -39.24 -0.69 14.84
CA LEU A 177 -39.65 -1.95 14.22
C LEU A 177 -38.39 -2.81 14.09
N LEU A 178 -38.40 -4.01 14.64
CA LEU A 178 -37.38 -5.02 14.38
C LEU A 178 -37.81 -5.79 13.13
N ALA A 179 -37.01 -5.70 12.07
CA ALA A 179 -37.24 -6.44 10.85
C ALA A 179 -35.91 -6.93 10.28
N VAL A 180 -35.96 -8.03 9.54
CA VAL A 180 -34.80 -8.59 8.83
C VAL A 180 -35.11 -8.65 7.34
N GLU A 181 -34.08 -8.43 6.53
CA GLU A 181 -34.18 -8.64 5.09
C GLU A 181 -34.29 -10.14 4.80
N THR A 182 -35.13 -10.48 3.83
CA THR A 182 -35.57 -11.85 3.54
C THR A 182 -35.77 -11.99 2.04
N GLU A 183 -35.50 -13.18 1.48
CA GLU A 183 -35.79 -13.42 0.07
C GLU A 183 -37.27 -13.20 -0.24
N ARG A 184 -37.52 -12.58 -1.39
CA ARG A 184 -38.87 -12.38 -1.88
C ARG A 184 -39.39 -13.74 -2.41
N PRO A 185 -40.48 -14.31 -1.86
CA PRO A 185 -41.09 -15.49 -2.46
C PRO A 185 -41.53 -15.19 -3.89
N LYS A 186 -41.40 -16.18 -4.79
CA LYS A 186 -41.85 -16.05 -6.18
C LYS A 186 -43.35 -15.67 -6.19
N PRO A 187 -43.77 -14.65 -6.97
CA PRO A 187 -45.16 -14.17 -6.93
C PRO A 187 -46.14 -15.25 -7.36
N ASP A 188 -47.17 -15.47 -6.54
CA ASP A 188 -48.17 -16.49 -6.80
C ASP A 188 -49.40 -15.85 -7.47
N ARG A 189 -49.44 -15.93 -8.80
CA ARG A 189 -50.54 -15.37 -9.61
C ARG A 189 -51.92 -15.93 -9.21
N SER A 190 -52.00 -17.12 -8.60
CA SER A 190 -53.27 -17.70 -8.12
C SER A 190 -53.85 -16.99 -6.89
N LYS A 191 -53.02 -16.22 -6.16
CA LYS A 191 -53.40 -15.49 -4.94
C LYS A 191 -53.67 -14.00 -5.16
N GLY A 192 -53.60 -13.52 -6.40
CA GLY A 192 -53.78 -12.10 -6.73
C GLY A 192 -52.60 -11.21 -6.40
N ASP A 193 -51.38 -11.76 -6.30
CA ASP A 193 -50.15 -10.99 -6.11
C ASP A 193 -49.86 -10.08 -7.33
N LEU A 194 -50.31 -8.83 -7.27
CA LEU A 194 -50.05 -7.80 -8.28
C LEU A 194 -48.58 -7.38 -8.27
N VAL A 195 -47.80 -7.92 -9.19
CA VAL A 195 -46.36 -7.64 -9.35
C VAL A 195 -46.01 -7.38 -10.82
N ASP A 196 -46.51 -6.27 -11.36
CA ASP A 196 -46.03 -5.67 -12.63
C ASP A 196 -45.82 -4.14 -12.54
N GLU A 197 -46.08 -3.50 -11.38
CA GLU A 197 -45.91 -2.04 -11.19
C GLU A 197 -44.51 -1.61 -10.70
N LEU A 198 -43.57 -2.54 -10.49
CA LEU A 198 -42.24 -2.25 -9.94
C LEU A 198 -41.16 -2.77 -10.88
N THR A 199 -40.64 -1.85 -11.71
CA THR A 199 -39.56 -2.08 -12.69
C THR A 199 -38.21 -2.39 -12.04
N ASP A 200 -38.05 -2.09 -10.75
CA ASP A 200 -36.97 -2.58 -9.89
C ASP A 200 -37.51 -3.65 -8.95
N GLN A 201 -36.71 -4.68 -8.62
CA GLN A 201 -37.07 -5.64 -7.58
C GLN A 201 -36.92 -4.99 -6.19
N PRO A 202 -38.02 -4.66 -5.47
CA PRO A 202 -37.90 -4.05 -4.16
C PRO A 202 -37.39 -5.06 -3.13
N ARG A 203 -36.50 -4.60 -2.25
CA ARG A 203 -36.04 -5.39 -1.09
C ARG A 203 -37.21 -5.74 -0.19
N MET A 204 -37.23 -6.97 0.34
CA MET A 204 -38.31 -7.50 1.17
C MET A 204 -37.83 -7.71 2.60
N PHE A 205 -38.60 -7.18 3.55
CA PHE A 205 -38.33 -7.30 4.98
C PHE A 205 -39.46 -8.03 5.70
N THR A 206 -39.10 -8.85 6.69
CA THR A 206 -40.06 -9.51 7.58
C THR A 206 -39.93 -8.94 8.99
N GLU A 207 -41.04 -8.52 9.60
CA GLU A 207 -41.11 -8.14 11.02
C GLU A 207 -40.84 -9.34 11.92
N ILE A 208 -39.94 -9.18 12.90
CA ILE A 208 -39.56 -10.24 13.84
C ILE A 208 -39.79 -9.84 15.29
N SER A 209 -39.90 -10.83 16.17
CA SER A 209 -40.05 -10.58 17.61
C SER A 209 -38.73 -10.15 18.27
N ALA A 210 -38.80 -9.48 19.43
CA ALA A 210 -37.61 -9.17 20.22
C ALA A 210 -36.89 -10.43 20.75
N LYS A 211 -37.60 -11.55 20.95
CA LYS A 211 -37.01 -12.85 21.32
C LYS A 211 -36.21 -13.44 20.15
N GLU A 212 -36.78 -13.37 18.95
CA GLU A 212 -36.12 -13.84 17.72
C GLU A 212 -34.90 -12.97 17.35
N ALA A 213 -34.99 -11.64 17.51
CA ALA A 213 -33.84 -10.75 17.33
C ALA A 213 -32.70 -11.10 18.29
N LYS A 214 -33.01 -11.37 19.58
CA LYS A 214 -32.02 -11.86 20.56
C LYS A 214 -31.43 -13.21 20.16
N HIS A 215 -32.24 -14.15 19.67
CA HIS A 215 -31.76 -15.45 19.19
C HIS A 215 -30.77 -15.28 18.04
N ARG A 216 -31.15 -14.55 16.98
CA ARG A 216 -30.30 -14.30 15.80
C ARG A 216 -29.01 -13.57 16.15
N VAL A 217 -29.01 -12.72 17.18
CA VAL A 217 -27.78 -12.09 17.73
C VAL A 217 -26.91 -13.12 18.45
N ALA A 218 -27.49 -13.97 19.31
CA ALA A 218 -26.74 -14.99 20.05
C ALA A 218 -26.12 -16.05 19.12
N GLU A 219 -26.90 -16.51 18.14
CA GLU A 219 -26.50 -17.45 17.08
C GLU A 219 -25.31 -16.94 16.27
N ARG A 220 -25.29 -15.63 15.94
CA ARG A 220 -24.17 -14.99 15.20
C ARG A 220 -23.04 -14.48 16.09
N ALA A 221 -23.18 -14.51 17.42
CA ALA A 221 -22.18 -13.95 18.33
C ALA A 221 -20.79 -14.61 18.20
N PRO A 222 -20.65 -15.95 18.08
CA PRO A 222 -19.34 -16.57 17.84
C PRO A 222 -18.74 -16.16 16.50
N ALA A 223 -19.57 -16.07 15.45
CA ALA A 223 -19.11 -15.71 14.12
C ALA A 223 -18.59 -14.26 14.05
N LEU A 224 -19.29 -13.32 14.70
CA LEU A 224 -18.89 -11.92 14.82
C LEU A 224 -17.70 -11.72 15.77
N ALA A 225 -17.53 -12.58 16.78
CA ALA A 225 -16.33 -12.57 17.61
C ALA A 225 -15.09 -13.00 16.79
N ARG A 226 -15.20 -14.10 16.02
CA ARG A 226 -14.13 -14.55 15.12
C ARG A 226 -13.77 -13.51 14.06
N LEU A 227 -14.75 -12.82 13.48
CA LEU A 227 -14.52 -11.70 12.56
C LEU A 227 -13.68 -10.60 13.20
N ARG A 228 -14.02 -10.16 14.41
CA ARG A 228 -13.25 -9.12 15.14
C ARG A 228 -11.84 -9.54 15.48
N ASP A 229 -11.60 -10.83 15.78
CA ASP A 229 -10.25 -11.33 16.00
C ASP A 229 -9.44 -11.34 14.69
N LEU A 230 -10.05 -11.68 13.56
CA LEU A 230 -9.39 -11.60 12.24
C LEU A 230 -9.10 -10.13 11.85
N GLU A 231 -10.06 -9.22 12.01
CA GLU A 231 -9.87 -7.77 11.81
C GLU A 231 -8.73 -7.23 12.68
N ARG A 232 -8.65 -7.68 13.94
CA ARG A 232 -7.57 -7.30 14.87
C ARG A 232 -6.22 -7.87 14.43
N GLN A 233 -6.16 -9.14 14.03
CA GLN A 233 -4.95 -9.80 13.52
C GLN A 233 -4.43 -9.09 12.25
N GLY A 234 -5.31 -8.83 11.28
CA GLY A 234 -4.98 -8.03 10.10
C GLY A 234 -4.41 -6.67 10.49
N GLY A 235 -5.07 -5.92 11.37
CA GLY A 235 -4.57 -4.61 11.83
C GLY A 235 -3.25 -4.68 12.61
N GLU A 236 -2.97 -5.76 13.35
CA GLU A 236 -1.67 -6.03 13.98
C GLU A 236 -0.58 -6.27 12.92
N MET A 237 -0.89 -7.06 11.88
CA MET A 237 0.03 -7.36 10.77
C MET A 237 0.30 -6.13 9.89
N THR A 238 -0.70 -5.30 9.57
CA THR A 238 -0.50 -4.03 8.84
C THR A 238 0.52 -3.13 9.55
N ARG A 239 0.45 -3.05 10.89
CA ARG A 239 1.41 -2.28 11.69
C ARG A 239 2.81 -2.90 11.67
N ALA A 240 2.92 -4.23 11.69
CA ALA A 240 4.20 -4.93 11.61
C ALA A 240 4.87 -4.71 10.24
N VAL A 241 4.13 -4.89 9.13
CA VAL A 241 4.58 -4.60 7.77
C VAL A 241 5.05 -3.15 7.64
N ALA A 242 4.26 -2.18 8.12
CA ALA A 242 4.64 -0.76 8.07
C ALA A 242 5.93 -0.47 8.86
N ALA A 243 6.15 -1.13 10.00
CA ALA A 243 7.36 -0.99 10.80
C ALA A 243 8.59 -1.61 10.13
N ASP A 244 8.46 -2.80 9.54
CA ASP A 244 9.54 -3.46 8.79
C ASP A 244 9.95 -2.64 7.55
N LEU A 245 8.97 -2.08 6.83
CA LEU A 245 9.19 -1.17 5.70
C LEU A 245 9.89 0.14 6.13
N ALA A 246 9.49 0.74 7.25
CA ALA A 246 10.17 1.92 7.80
C ALA A 246 11.60 1.61 8.28
N ARG A 247 11.85 0.40 8.78
CA ARG A 247 13.19 -0.10 9.11
C ARG A 247 14.04 -0.25 7.84
N GLN A 248 13.49 -0.78 6.75
CA GLN A 248 14.17 -0.84 5.46
C GLN A 248 14.53 0.56 4.94
N ASP A 249 13.59 1.50 4.92
CA ASP A 249 13.85 2.87 4.45
C ASP A 249 14.96 3.55 5.30
N THR A 250 15.04 3.23 6.60
CA THR A 250 16.09 3.73 7.51
C THR A 250 17.45 3.09 7.20
N LEU A 251 17.52 1.77 7.04
CA LEU A 251 18.73 1.04 6.64
C LEU A 251 19.27 1.55 5.30
N THR A 252 18.39 1.78 4.31
CA THR A 252 18.75 2.33 3.01
C THR A 252 19.38 3.72 3.14
N ARG A 253 18.88 4.58 4.03
CA ARG A 253 19.47 5.90 4.30
C ARG A 253 20.85 5.78 4.97
N GLU A 254 20.97 4.94 5.99
CA GLU A 254 22.22 4.75 6.74
C GLU A 254 23.33 4.14 5.88
N VAL A 255 22.99 3.14 5.07
CA VAL A 255 23.91 2.51 4.11
C VAL A 255 24.35 3.53 3.05
N ASN A 256 23.42 4.30 2.47
CA ASN A 256 23.76 5.32 1.48
C ASN A 256 24.54 6.51 2.06
N ALA A 257 24.38 6.81 3.36
CA ALA A 257 25.21 7.77 4.07
C ALA A 257 26.68 7.31 4.19
N VAL A 258 26.93 6.01 4.34
CA VAL A 258 28.28 5.44 4.36
C VAL A 258 28.88 5.33 2.94
N ILE A 259 28.07 4.94 1.93
CA ILE A 259 28.52 4.86 0.53
C ILE A 259 28.82 6.25 -0.05
N SER A 260 28.02 7.27 0.31
CA SER A 260 28.08 8.61 -0.27
C SER A 260 27.95 9.71 0.81
N PRO A 261 28.95 9.85 1.70
CA PRO A 261 28.91 10.80 2.83
C PRO A 261 28.88 12.28 2.42
N ARG A 262 29.13 12.59 1.13
CA ARG A 262 29.17 13.96 0.58
C ARG A 262 27.84 14.72 0.63
N LEU A 263 26.71 14.05 0.89
CA LEU A 263 25.38 14.67 0.91
C LEU A 263 24.56 14.42 2.18
N LEU A 264 25.20 14.05 3.28
CA LEU A 264 24.51 14.14 4.57
C LEU A 264 24.16 15.61 4.86
N PRO A 265 22.90 15.93 5.17
CA PRO A 265 22.53 17.27 5.60
C PRO A 265 23.33 17.65 6.86
N GLN A 266 23.93 18.83 6.81
CA GLN A 266 24.92 19.29 7.78
C GLN A 266 24.24 19.86 9.04
N GLY A 267 23.68 18.98 9.86
CA GLY A 267 23.08 19.30 11.16
C GLY A 267 21.55 19.31 11.17
N PRO A 268 20.93 19.72 12.29
CA PRO A 268 19.48 19.69 12.45
C PRO A 268 18.80 20.68 11.49
N HIS A 269 17.79 20.21 10.77
CA HIS A 269 16.91 21.08 9.99
C HIS A 269 15.86 21.76 10.88
N PRO A 270 15.43 22.99 10.54
CA PRO A 270 14.31 23.62 11.22
C PRO A 270 13.04 22.78 11.05
N ALA A 271 12.15 22.78 12.03
CA ALA A 271 10.82 22.21 11.82
C ALA A 271 10.10 22.94 10.66
N PRO A 272 9.32 22.26 9.80
CA PRO A 272 8.60 22.91 8.69
C PRO A 272 7.69 24.06 9.11
N THR A 273 7.22 24.03 10.37
CA THR A 273 6.46 25.10 11.02
C THR A 273 7.21 26.43 11.09
N ALA A 274 8.54 26.45 11.10
CA ALA A 274 9.35 27.68 11.09
C ALA A 274 9.12 28.53 9.82
N PHE A 275 8.79 27.90 8.69
CA PHE A 275 8.45 28.60 7.45
C PHE A 275 6.97 29.00 7.37
N VAL A 276 6.08 28.38 8.14
CA VAL A 276 4.63 28.61 8.09
C VAL A 276 4.21 29.57 9.20
N ARG A 277 4.29 30.87 8.93
CA ARG A 277 3.93 31.95 9.87
C ARG A 277 2.52 31.85 10.43
N LYS A 278 1.55 31.40 9.62
CA LYS A 278 0.16 31.16 10.04
C LYS A 278 -0.57 30.21 9.10
N VAL A 279 -1.67 29.63 9.58
CA VAL A 279 -2.60 28.84 8.76
C VAL A 279 -3.91 29.60 8.59
N ARG A 280 -4.24 30.01 7.36
CA ARG A 280 -5.56 30.58 7.04
C ARG A 280 -6.54 29.44 6.78
N ARG A 281 -7.54 29.30 7.65
CA ARG A 281 -8.62 28.32 7.46
C ARG A 281 -9.74 28.94 6.63
N VAL A 282 -10.17 28.24 5.57
CA VAL A 282 -11.32 28.62 4.73
C VAL A 282 -12.36 27.53 4.89
N ALA A 283 -13.56 27.87 5.36
CA ALA A 283 -14.62 26.89 5.56
C ALA A 283 -15.99 27.46 5.22
N LYS A 284 -16.91 26.57 4.83
CA LYS A 284 -18.34 26.87 4.72
C LYS A 284 -19.13 25.61 4.97
N SER A 285 -20.14 25.70 5.84
CA SER A 285 -21.07 24.62 6.14
C SER A 285 -22.44 24.97 5.58
N TYR A 286 -23.01 24.09 4.77
CA TYR A 286 -24.40 24.17 4.30
C TYR A 286 -25.31 23.26 5.13
N SER A 287 -24.79 22.11 5.58
CA SER A 287 -25.43 21.21 6.54
C SER A 287 -24.37 20.39 7.29
N ARG A 288 -24.79 19.48 8.18
CA ARG A 288 -23.87 18.52 8.84
C ARG A 288 -23.16 17.58 7.85
N GLN A 289 -23.75 17.34 6.68
CA GLN A 289 -23.24 16.43 5.64
C GLN A 289 -22.77 17.18 4.37
N GLN A 290 -22.85 18.51 4.36
CA GLN A 290 -22.47 19.32 3.19
C GLN A 290 -21.64 20.51 3.64
N TYR A 291 -20.32 20.42 3.46
CA TYR A 291 -19.37 21.45 3.89
C TYR A 291 -18.06 21.36 3.10
N TYR A 292 -17.33 22.48 3.02
CA TYR A 292 -15.90 22.45 2.68
C TYR A 292 -15.04 23.04 3.81
N ARG A 293 -13.83 22.50 4.00
CA ARG A 293 -12.84 22.96 5.00
C ARG A 293 -11.42 22.83 4.46
N TYR A 294 -10.76 23.96 4.24
CA TYR A 294 -9.40 24.04 3.70
C TYR A 294 -8.45 24.72 4.68
N ALA A 295 -7.22 24.23 4.76
CA ALA A 295 -6.12 24.84 5.49
C ALA A 295 -5.06 25.35 4.51
N LEU A 296 -4.89 26.68 4.42
CA LEU A 296 -3.84 27.31 3.63
C LEU A 296 -2.64 27.65 4.54
N PRO A 297 -1.45 27.06 4.33
CA PRO A 297 -0.22 27.59 4.91
C PRO A 297 0.11 28.97 4.32
N VAL A 298 0.53 29.90 5.17
CA VAL A 298 0.98 31.24 4.78
C VAL A 298 2.38 31.47 5.34
N THR A 299 3.33 31.67 4.44
CA THR A 299 4.77 31.82 4.72
C THR A 299 5.20 33.28 4.87
N GLY A 300 4.44 34.22 4.28
CA GLY A 300 4.83 35.62 4.14
C GLY A 300 5.77 35.89 2.96
N LYS A 301 6.10 34.88 2.14
CA LYS A 301 6.83 35.02 0.88
C LYS A 301 5.81 35.15 -0.26
N ARG A 302 5.77 36.31 -0.93
CA ARG A 302 4.70 36.68 -1.88
C ARG A 302 4.48 35.63 -3.00
N GLN A 303 5.54 35.09 -3.59
CA GLN A 303 5.39 34.14 -4.71
C GLN A 303 4.94 32.76 -4.22
N VAL A 304 5.54 32.26 -3.13
CA VAL A 304 5.16 31.00 -2.47
C VAL A 304 3.69 31.02 -2.04
N ASP A 305 3.28 32.09 -1.34
CA ASP A 305 1.90 32.27 -0.88
C ASP A 305 0.90 32.41 -2.04
N ALA A 306 1.33 32.92 -3.20
CA ALA A 306 0.50 33.00 -4.40
C ALA A 306 0.26 31.62 -5.03
N VAL A 307 1.29 30.78 -5.16
CA VAL A 307 1.16 29.40 -5.68
C VAL A 307 0.26 28.56 -4.76
N LEU A 308 0.52 28.57 -3.45
CA LEU A 308 -0.25 27.83 -2.46
C LEU A 308 -1.72 28.29 -2.40
N LYS A 309 -1.97 29.60 -2.54
CA LYS A 309 -3.33 30.15 -2.62
C LYS A 309 -4.02 29.76 -3.93
N GLY A 310 -3.32 29.79 -5.07
CA GLY A 310 -3.85 29.45 -6.38
C GLY A 310 -4.46 28.05 -6.39
N HIS A 311 -3.68 27.05 -5.94
CA HIS A 311 -4.13 25.68 -5.82
C HIS A 311 -5.43 25.52 -5.01
N LEU A 312 -5.53 26.19 -3.85
CA LEU A 312 -6.75 26.12 -3.01
C LEU A 312 -7.93 26.89 -3.61
N ASP A 313 -7.70 27.97 -4.35
CA ASP A 313 -8.77 28.70 -5.03
C ASP A 313 -9.30 27.93 -6.26
N GLU A 314 -8.44 27.21 -6.98
CA GLU A 314 -8.82 26.29 -8.07
C GLU A 314 -9.71 25.14 -7.55
N ARG A 315 -9.25 24.37 -6.55
CA ARG A 315 -10.05 23.29 -5.93
C ARG A 315 -11.38 23.81 -5.38
N LYS A 316 -11.37 24.99 -4.74
CA LYS A 316 -12.60 25.66 -4.28
C LYS A 316 -13.53 26.04 -5.43
N ALA A 317 -13.02 26.48 -6.57
CA ALA A 317 -13.82 26.84 -7.73
C ALA A 317 -14.49 25.61 -8.36
N GLU A 318 -13.78 24.49 -8.47
CA GLU A 318 -14.33 23.20 -8.90
C GLU A 318 -15.47 22.73 -7.99
N VAL A 319 -15.26 22.74 -6.67
CA VAL A 319 -16.31 22.39 -5.71
C VAL A 319 -17.51 23.32 -5.86
N GLN A 320 -17.29 24.64 -5.98
CA GLN A 320 -18.40 25.56 -6.20
C GLN A 320 -19.13 25.30 -7.53
N ALA A 321 -18.45 24.87 -8.58
CA ALA A 321 -19.09 24.45 -9.83
C ALA A 321 -19.92 23.18 -9.66
N LEU A 322 -19.38 22.16 -8.98
CA LEU A 322 -20.08 20.91 -8.66
C LEU A 322 -21.31 21.13 -7.77
N LEU A 323 -21.21 21.97 -6.73
CA LEU A 323 -22.34 22.30 -5.85
C LEU A 323 -23.44 23.06 -6.61
N ARG A 324 -23.09 23.86 -7.63
CA ARG A 324 -24.05 24.54 -8.52
C ARG A 324 -24.77 23.56 -9.44
N SER A 325 -24.04 22.64 -10.10
CA SER A 325 -24.64 21.68 -11.04
C SER A 325 -25.49 20.62 -10.35
N THR A 326 -25.12 20.18 -9.14
CA THR A 326 -25.83 19.14 -8.38
C THR A 326 -27.05 19.64 -7.58
N GLY A 327 -27.33 20.95 -7.57
CA GLY A 327 -28.55 21.50 -6.95
C GLY A 327 -28.54 21.48 -5.41
N VAL A 328 -27.39 21.78 -4.80
CA VAL A 328 -27.20 21.81 -3.34
C VAL A 328 -28.19 22.77 -2.66
N GLY A 329 -28.76 22.32 -1.55
CA GLY A 329 -29.87 23.00 -0.85
C GLY A 329 -31.28 22.51 -1.23
N ARG A 330 -31.44 21.66 -2.26
CA ARG A 330 -32.75 21.09 -2.65
C ARG A 330 -33.10 19.73 -1.99
N GLY A 331 -32.28 19.25 -1.05
CA GLY A 331 -32.56 18.04 -0.26
C GLY A 331 -32.55 16.71 -1.04
N ARG A 332 -31.93 16.66 -2.23
CA ARG A 332 -31.96 15.49 -3.15
C ARG A 332 -30.62 14.78 -3.36
N VAL A 333 -29.54 15.17 -2.68
CA VAL A 333 -28.20 14.60 -2.85
C VAL A 333 -27.65 14.14 -1.50
N ARG A 334 -26.84 13.07 -1.52
CA ARG A 334 -26.04 12.57 -0.39
C ARG A 334 -25.00 13.61 0.09
N ALA A 335 -24.11 13.20 0.98
CA ALA A 335 -23.06 14.05 1.51
C ALA A 335 -22.19 14.64 0.39
N ASN A 336 -21.89 15.94 0.51
CA ASN A 336 -20.95 16.66 -0.34
C ASN A 336 -19.93 17.31 0.61
N THR A 337 -18.93 16.54 1.04
CA THR A 337 -17.91 17.01 1.98
C THR A 337 -16.55 17.06 1.33
N ASP A 338 -15.89 18.21 1.43
CA ASP A 338 -14.59 18.43 0.81
C ASP A 338 -13.59 19.01 1.82
N ARG A 339 -12.42 18.40 1.94
CA ARG A 339 -11.45 18.69 3.00
C ARG A 339 -10.04 18.70 2.45
N ILE A 340 -9.40 19.86 2.52
CA ILE A 340 -7.99 20.02 2.13
C ILE A 340 -7.17 20.30 3.41
N ALA A 341 -6.33 19.34 3.76
CA ALA A 341 -5.28 19.49 4.77
C ALA A 341 -3.92 19.66 4.08
N PHE A 342 -2.89 20.04 4.85
CA PHE A 342 -1.52 20.08 4.36
C PHE A 342 -0.55 19.56 5.41
N THR A 343 0.57 19.02 4.94
CA THR A 343 1.75 18.69 5.74
C THR A 343 2.94 19.44 5.13
N GLY A 344 3.75 20.09 5.98
CA GLY A 344 5.01 20.69 5.57
C GLY A 344 6.18 19.75 5.80
N PHE A 345 7.19 19.84 4.94
CA PHE A 345 8.47 19.13 5.02
C PHE A 345 9.60 20.10 4.66
N THR A 346 10.83 19.73 4.96
CA THR A 346 12.02 20.59 4.77
C THR A 346 13.27 19.75 4.64
N ALA A 347 14.17 20.17 3.76
CA ALA A 347 15.49 19.54 3.55
C ALA A 347 16.66 20.50 3.83
N SER A 348 16.37 21.77 4.12
CA SER A 348 17.36 22.76 4.55
C SER A 348 16.65 24.03 5.05
N PRO A 349 17.37 24.97 5.69
CA PRO A 349 16.88 26.32 5.98
C PRO A 349 16.43 27.13 4.75
N ARG A 350 16.68 26.63 3.53
CA ARG A 350 16.27 27.22 2.25
C ARG A 350 15.15 26.46 1.54
N LEU A 351 14.88 25.19 1.87
CA LEU A 351 13.96 24.33 1.11
C LEU A 351 12.71 23.98 1.90
N LEU A 352 11.55 24.50 1.46
CA LEU A 352 10.23 24.16 2.01
C LEU A 352 9.46 23.30 1.01
N SER A 353 8.94 22.16 1.46
CA SER A 353 7.96 21.38 0.71
C SER A 353 6.60 21.42 1.41
N ILE A 354 5.51 21.54 0.65
CA ILE A 354 4.14 21.42 1.13
C ILE A 354 3.45 20.31 0.35
N ARG A 355 2.88 19.30 1.02
CA ARG A 355 1.94 18.34 0.42
C ARG A 355 0.54 18.61 0.92
N PHE A 356 -0.39 18.85 0.01
CA PHE A 356 -1.82 18.87 0.29
C PHE A 356 -2.41 17.47 0.16
N GLU A 357 -3.39 17.18 1.01
CA GLU A 357 -4.24 16.01 0.96
C GLU A 357 -5.68 16.49 0.87
N GLU A 358 -6.37 16.13 -0.20
CA GLU A 358 -7.77 16.46 -0.45
C GLU A 358 -8.64 15.21 -0.33
N LEU A 359 -9.50 15.16 0.69
CA LEU A 359 -10.56 14.16 0.81
C LEU A 359 -11.88 14.77 0.34
N ARG A 360 -12.48 14.15 -0.69
CA ARG A 360 -13.70 14.61 -1.35
C ARG A 360 -14.74 13.48 -1.40
N ASP A 361 -15.83 13.64 -0.67
CA ASP A 361 -17.04 12.81 -0.78
C ASP A 361 -18.12 13.59 -1.56
N THR A 362 -18.63 12.99 -2.62
CA THR A 362 -19.71 13.50 -3.48
C THR A 362 -20.97 12.63 -3.44
N GLY A 363 -21.05 11.70 -2.48
CA GLY A 363 -22.19 10.81 -2.27
C GLY A 363 -22.15 9.50 -3.05
N GLY A 364 -20.99 9.18 -3.66
CA GLY A 364 -20.73 7.94 -4.41
C GLY A 364 -20.62 6.69 -3.52
N ALA A 365 -19.85 5.69 -3.98
CA ALA A 365 -19.60 4.46 -3.22
C ALA A 365 -18.72 4.70 -1.98
N HIS A 366 -17.72 5.56 -2.11
CA HIS A 366 -16.79 6.00 -1.06
C HIS A 366 -16.29 7.43 -1.37
N PRO A 367 -15.68 8.13 -0.39
CA PRO A 367 -14.89 9.33 -0.67
C PRO A 367 -13.70 9.01 -1.59
N ASN A 368 -13.14 10.02 -2.24
CA ASN A 368 -11.85 9.94 -2.92
C ASN A 368 -10.81 10.78 -2.18
N THR A 369 -9.56 10.32 -2.17
CA THR A 369 -8.42 11.09 -1.66
C THR A 369 -7.45 11.37 -2.80
N THR A 370 -7.11 12.63 -3.01
CA THR A 370 -6.10 13.08 -3.97
C THR A 370 -5.01 13.88 -3.25
N TYR A 371 -3.86 14.02 -3.91
CA TYR A 371 -2.71 14.73 -3.37
C TYR A 371 -2.15 15.71 -4.40
N ALA A 372 -1.56 16.79 -3.90
CA ALA A 372 -0.73 17.70 -4.67
C ALA A 372 0.44 18.12 -3.80
N SER A 373 1.60 18.42 -4.37
CA SER A 373 2.71 18.98 -3.61
C SER A 373 3.45 20.07 -4.38
N PHE A 374 4.16 20.88 -3.61
CA PHE A 374 4.89 22.04 -4.08
C PHE A 374 6.20 22.14 -3.28
N VAL A 375 7.33 22.21 -3.98
CA VAL A 375 8.65 22.40 -3.38
C VAL A 375 9.15 23.80 -3.72
N PHE A 376 9.73 24.51 -2.77
CA PHE A 376 10.15 25.89 -2.92
C PHE A 376 11.56 26.14 -2.40
N ASP A 377 12.35 26.88 -3.18
CA ASP A 377 13.49 27.63 -2.65
C ASP A 377 12.96 28.90 -1.99
N MET A 378 13.08 28.99 -0.67
CA MET A 378 12.56 30.09 0.15
C MET A 378 13.38 31.38 0.05
N ASN A 379 14.59 31.34 -0.52
CA ASN A 379 15.38 32.54 -0.83
C ASN A 379 14.88 33.18 -2.13
N SER A 380 14.89 32.44 -3.24
CA SER A 380 14.41 32.93 -4.54
C SER A 380 12.88 33.02 -4.64
N GLN A 381 12.15 32.33 -3.76
CA GLN A 381 10.70 32.10 -3.79
C GLN A 381 10.22 31.28 -5.01
N LYS A 382 11.14 30.63 -5.72
CA LYS A 382 10.85 29.82 -6.91
C LYS A 382 10.21 28.49 -6.50
N HIS A 383 9.13 28.11 -7.20
CA HIS A 383 8.62 26.74 -7.18
C HIS A 383 9.53 25.82 -8.02
N LEU A 384 9.94 24.70 -7.44
CA LEU A 384 10.82 23.70 -8.03
C LEU A 384 9.99 22.50 -8.50
N PRO A 385 9.65 22.38 -9.80
CA PRO A 385 9.13 21.12 -10.36
C PRO A 385 10.18 20.00 -10.30
N LEU A 386 9.76 18.75 -10.56
CA LEU A 386 10.64 17.58 -10.50
C LEU A 386 11.87 17.72 -11.42
N SER A 387 11.67 18.30 -12.61
CA SER A 387 12.72 18.61 -13.59
C SER A 387 13.87 19.46 -13.02
N ASP A 388 13.56 20.40 -12.12
CA ASP A 388 14.56 21.32 -11.55
C ASP A 388 15.48 20.65 -10.52
N LEU A 389 15.10 19.46 -10.04
CA LEU A 389 15.93 18.69 -9.11
C LEU A 389 17.10 17.97 -9.80
N PHE A 390 17.07 17.83 -11.13
CA PHE A 390 18.00 16.97 -11.86
C PHE A 390 18.70 17.69 -13.02
N THR A 391 19.90 17.22 -13.38
CA THR A 391 20.62 17.59 -14.61
C THR A 391 20.12 16.82 -15.83
N ASP A 392 19.66 15.58 -15.62
CA ASP A 392 18.97 14.73 -16.60
C ASP A 392 17.74 14.09 -15.93
N GLU A 393 16.56 14.70 -16.15
CA GLU A 393 15.28 14.18 -15.64
C GLU A 393 14.96 12.78 -16.22
N THR A 394 15.39 12.48 -17.46
CA THR A 394 15.08 11.19 -18.11
C THR A 394 15.88 10.06 -17.50
N ALA A 395 17.16 10.28 -17.19
CA ALA A 395 17.97 9.34 -16.42
C ALA A 395 17.44 9.19 -14.99
N ALA A 396 17.08 10.29 -14.33
CA ALA A 396 16.54 10.26 -12.97
C ALA A 396 15.22 9.48 -12.90
N LEU A 397 14.28 9.73 -13.82
CA LEU A 397 13.00 9.02 -13.89
C LEU A 397 13.15 7.51 -14.10
N LYS A 398 14.18 7.04 -14.83
CA LYS A 398 14.48 5.60 -14.94
C LYS A 398 14.89 5.01 -13.59
N VAL A 399 15.83 5.65 -12.89
CA VAL A 399 16.26 5.23 -11.53
C VAL A 399 15.07 5.23 -10.56
N LEU A 400 14.28 6.30 -10.55
CA LEU A 400 13.09 6.42 -9.70
C LEU A 400 12.02 5.36 -10.04
N SER A 401 11.82 5.04 -11.31
CA SER A 401 10.91 3.99 -11.77
C SER A 401 11.33 2.60 -11.33
N GLU A 402 12.61 2.26 -11.44
CA GLU A 402 13.14 0.98 -10.95
C GLU A 402 13.01 0.85 -9.43
N LEU A 403 13.38 1.89 -8.68
CA LEU A 403 13.24 1.93 -7.22
C LEU A 403 11.77 1.85 -6.79
N ALA A 404 10.88 2.59 -7.45
CA ALA A 404 9.43 2.52 -7.22
C ALA A 404 8.91 1.10 -7.46
N SER A 405 9.24 0.50 -8.61
CA SER A 405 8.79 -0.84 -8.98
C SER A 405 9.21 -1.89 -7.95
N ARG A 406 10.50 -1.89 -7.55
CA ARG A 406 11.04 -2.77 -6.50
C ARG A 406 10.32 -2.57 -5.15
N ARG A 407 10.14 -1.31 -4.73
CA ARG A 407 9.49 -0.95 -3.46
C ARG A 407 8.00 -1.33 -3.44
N MET A 408 7.29 -1.14 -4.55
CA MET A 408 5.87 -1.47 -4.68
C MET A 408 5.65 -2.98 -4.75
N THR A 409 6.45 -3.73 -5.51
CA THR A 409 6.35 -5.20 -5.56
C THR A 409 6.49 -5.81 -4.17
N LEU A 410 7.42 -5.30 -3.34
CA LEU A 410 7.58 -5.73 -1.95
C LEU A 410 6.46 -5.23 -1.02
N ALA A 411 5.96 -4.01 -1.23
CA ALA A 411 4.96 -3.39 -0.37
C ALA A 411 3.50 -3.80 -0.69
N LEU A 412 3.27 -4.52 -1.79
CA LEU A 412 1.93 -4.90 -2.27
C LEU A 412 1.86 -6.39 -2.68
N ASP A 413 2.86 -7.20 -2.31
CA ASP A 413 3.02 -8.61 -2.71
C ASP A 413 2.76 -8.87 -4.21
N GLY A 414 3.35 -8.02 -5.06
CA GLY A 414 3.19 -8.09 -6.52
C GLY A 414 1.86 -7.55 -7.08
N ALA A 415 0.88 -7.14 -6.26
CA ALA A 415 -0.38 -6.52 -6.69
C ALA A 415 -0.22 -5.04 -7.13
N VAL A 416 0.76 -4.80 -8.01
CA VAL A 416 1.18 -3.48 -8.49
C VAL A 416 0.60 -3.20 -9.87
N PHE A 417 0.15 -1.97 -10.12
CA PHE A 417 -0.15 -1.46 -11.46
C PHE A 417 1.14 -0.86 -12.07
N PRO A 418 1.83 -1.54 -13.01
CA PRO A 418 3.16 -1.14 -13.48
C PRO A 418 3.16 0.21 -14.21
N GLU A 419 2.05 0.58 -14.85
CA GLU A 419 1.87 1.88 -15.51
C GLU A 419 2.02 3.05 -14.54
N GLY A 420 1.63 2.85 -13.28
CA GLY A 420 1.69 3.85 -12.22
C GLY A 420 3.10 4.18 -11.71
N VAL A 421 4.07 3.29 -11.93
CA VAL A 421 5.48 3.47 -11.57
C VAL A 421 6.40 3.67 -12.79
N ALA A 422 5.87 3.65 -14.02
CA ALA A 422 6.62 3.89 -15.25
C ALA A 422 7.38 5.24 -15.24
N PRO A 423 8.51 5.39 -15.96
CA PRO A 423 9.40 6.56 -15.89
C PRO A 423 8.81 7.78 -16.61
N LYS A 424 7.78 8.37 -16.02
CA LYS A 424 7.03 9.53 -16.54
C LYS A 424 6.93 10.58 -15.45
N SER A 425 7.24 11.85 -15.75
CA SER A 425 7.18 12.95 -14.76
C SER A 425 5.82 13.03 -14.04
N ALA A 426 4.71 12.77 -14.75
CA ALA A 426 3.37 12.69 -14.19
C ALA A 426 3.22 11.65 -13.05
N ASN A 427 3.86 10.48 -13.16
CA ASN A 427 3.80 9.43 -12.15
C ASN A 427 4.53 9.80 -10.85
N PHE A 428 5.49 10.72 -10.95
CA PHE A 428 6.35 11.19 -9.86
C PHE A 428 6.01 12.64 -9.45
N SER A 429 4.84 13.14 -9.86
CA SER A 429 4.43 14.55 -9.70
C SER A 429 4.15 14.97 -8.26
N VAL A 430 3.76 14.05 -7.37
CA VAL A 430 3.54 14.34 -5.95
C VAL A 430 4.76 13.90 -5.14
N PHE A 431 5.73 14.80 -5.04
CA PHE A 431 6.96 14.62 -4.26
C PHE A 431 7.19 15.73 -3.24
N VAL A 432 7.97 15.43 -2.19
CA VAL A 432 8.49 16.42 -1.24
C VAL A 432 9.95 16.12 -0.92
N LEU A 433 10.72 17.16 -0.64
CA LEU A 433 12.04 17.04 0.01
C LEU A 433 11.84 17.02 1.53
N ASP A 434 12.31 15.97 2.18
CA ASP A 434 12.14 15.66 3.60
C ASP A 434 13.47 15.18 4.20
N GLY A 435 14.21 16.12 4.80
CA GLY A 435 15.59 15.92 5.23
C GLY A 435 16.51 15.50 4.09
N ALA A 436 17.18 14.37 4.25
CA ALA A 436 18.08 13.80 3.25
C ALA A 436 17.33 13.06 2.11
N ASP A 437 16.00 12.99 2.12
CA ASP A 437 15.23 12.11 1.23
C ASP A 437 14.30 12.88 0.29
N LEU A 438 14.10 12.31 -0.89
CA LEU A 438 13.02 12.63 -1.82
C LEU A 438 11.88 11.63 -1.59
N LEU A 439 10.73 12.12 -1.11
CA LEU A 439 9.56 11.32 -0.75
C LEU A 439 8.43 11.52 -1.77
N PHE A 440 8.10 10.46 -2.51
CA PHE A 440 6.96 10.41 -3.42
C PHE A 440 5.70 9.86 -2.75
N THR A 441 4.55 10.31 -3.23
CA THR A 441 3.21 9.85 -2.80
C THR A 441 2.43 9.43 -4.03
N PHE A 442 2.09 8.16 -4.14
CA PHE A 442 1.26 7.60 -5.21
C PHE A 442 -0.19 7.58 -4.69
N PRO A 443 -1.14 8.36 -5.24
CA PRO A 443 -2.52 8.33 -4.80
C PRO A 443 -3.18 6.96 -5.00
N PRO A 444 -4.31 6.68 -4.32
CA PRO A 444 -5.13 5.50 -4.58
C PRO A 444 -5.44 5.35 -6.07
N TYR A 445 -5.50 4.10 -6.56
CA TYR A 445 -5.62 3.73 -7.97
C TYR A 445 -4.41 4.02 -8.89
N GLN A 446 -3.36 4.74 -8.46
CA GLN A 446 -2.19 4.91 -9.33
C GLN A 446 -1.36 3.63 -9.44
N VAL A 447 -0.95 3.04 -8.30
CA VAL A 447 -0.05 1.88 -8.25
C VAL A 447 -0.69 0.63 -7.66
N ALA A 448 -1.89 0.75 -7.08
CA ALA A 448 -2.62 -0.32 -6.40
C ALA A 448 -4.13 0.03 -6.33
N SER A 449 -4.95 -0.92 -5.90
CA SER A 449 -6.39 -0.67 -5.67
C SER A 449 -6.64 0.36 -4.56
N TYR A 450 -7.84 0.96 -4.52
CA TYR A 450 -8.21 1.93 -3.49
C TYR A 450 -8.17 1.38 -2.06
N ALA A 451 -8.40 0.07 -1.87
CA ALA A 451 -8.31 -0.57 -0.56
C ALA A 451 -6.89 -0.49 0.04
N GLN A 452 -5.86 -0.49 -0.81
CA GLN A 452 -4.46 -0.32 -0.40
C GLN A 452 -4.10 1.16 -0.11
N GLY A 453 -5.02 2.11 -0.31
CA GLY A 453 -4.81 3.52 -0.03
C GLY A 453 -3.70 4.17 -0.88
N ALA A 454 -3.08 5.21 -0.33
CA ALA A 454 -1.95 5.89 -0.95
C ALA A 454 -0.64 5.19 -0.58
N GLN A 455 0.23 4.99 -1.58
CA GLN A 455 1.55 4.37 -1.39
C GLN A 455 2.66 5.43 -1.40
N THR A 456 3.84 5.11 -0.86
CA THR A 456 4.98 6.03 -0.81
C THR A 456 6.29 5.37 -1.22
N LEU A 457 7.18 6.15 -1.83
CA LEU A 457 8.57 5.79 -2.06
C LEU A 457 9.45 6.87 -1.43
N ARG A 458 10.37 6.47 -0.55
CA ARG A 458 11.40 7.34 0.03
C ARG A 458 12.75 6.98 -0.60
N VAL A 459 13.36 7.92 -1.30
CA VAL A 459 14.69 7.74 -1.93
C VAL A 459 15.68 8.71 -1.29
N PRO A 460 16.76 8.23 -0.62
CA PRO A 460 17.81 9.12 -0.15
C PRO A 460 18.45 9.89 -1.31
N LEU A 461 18.66 11.20 -1.16
CA LEU A 461 19.33 12.04 -2.16
C LEU A 461 20.80 11.61 -2.37
N CYS A 462 21.41 10.99 -1.37
CA CYS A 462 22.72 10.34 -1.46
C CYS A 462 22.72 8.97 -2.16
N HIS A 463 21.58 8.49 -2.69
CA HIS A 463 21.53 7.22 -3.42
C HIS A 463 22.50 7.23 -4.62
N PRO A 464 23.43 6.27 -4.77
CA PRO A 464 24.56 6.38 -5.70
C PRO A 464 24.20 6.55 -7.17
N ARG A 465 23.04 6.04 -7.61
CA ARG A 465 22.54 6.22 -8.99
C ARG A 465 21.77 7.54 -9.20
N LEU A 466 21.39 8.24 -8.12
CA LEU A 466 20.60 9.48 -8.14
C LEU A 466 21.48 10.71 -7.89
N LEU A 467 22.41 10.63 -6.94
CA LEU A 467 23.34 11.71 -6.57
C LEU A 467 24.05 12.37 -7.77
N PRO A 468 24.65 11.62 -8.72
CA PRO A 468 25.30 12.21 -9.89
C PRO A 468 24.37 12.98 -10.84
N LEU A 469 23.05 12.78 -10.70
CA LEU A 469 22.02 13.40 -11.51
C LEU A 469 21.38 14.62 -10.84
N LEU A 470 21.70 14.93 -9.58
CA LEU A 470 21.11 16.07 -8.87
C LEU A 470 21.61 17.41 -9.44
N SER A 471 20.71 18.39 -9.55
CA SER A 471 21.06 19.71 -10.09
C SER A 471 21.98 20.50 -9.14
N PRO A 472 22.99 21.24 -9.65
CA PRO A 472 23.87 22.06 -8.82
C PRO A 472 23.12 23.05 -7.92
N ALA A 473 22.00 23.60 -8.40
CA ALA A 473 21.15 24.50 -7.63
C ALA A 473 20.45 23.80 -6.45
N LEU A 474 20.04 22.54 -6.61
CA LEU A 474 19.52 21.73 -5.50
C LEU A 474 20.63 21.44 -4.48
N LEU A 475 21.82 21.04 -4.93
CA LEU A 475 22.97 20.77 -4.07
C LEU A 475 23.37 21.99 -3.23
N GLU A 476 23.41 23.18 -3.85
CA GLU A 476 23.62 24.47 -3.17
C GLU A 476 22.52 24.75 -2.14
N ALA A 477 21.25 24.50 -2.50
CA ALA A 477 20.12 24.74 -1.60
C ALA A 477 20.06 23.76 -0.41
N LEU A 478 20.52 22.52 -0.59
CA LEU A 478 20.69 21.53 0.49
C LEU A 478 21.85 21.88 1.43
N ALA A 479 22.95 22.40 0.89
CA ALA A 479 24.12 22.83 1.65
C ALA A 479 23.92 24.12 2.47
N ALA A 480 22.80 24.83 2.27
CA ALA A 480 22.46 26.05 3.00
C ALA A 480 22.40 25.79 4.52
N ARG A 481 23.04 26.66 5.29
CA ARG A 481 23.00 26.66 6.77
C ARG A 481 22.07 27.77 7.27
N HIS A 482 21.65 27.68 8.54
CA HIS A 482 21.03 28.84 9.18
C HIS A 482 22.07 29.96 9.30
N PRO A 483 21.70 31.21 9.04
CA PRO A 483 22.56 32.37 9.28
C PRO A 483 22.75 32.62 10.79
#